data_AF-A0A7C1L476-F1
#
_entry.id   AF-A0A7C1L476-F1
#
_cell.length_a   1.000
_cell.length_b   1.000
_cell.length_c   1.000
_cell.angle_alpha   90.00
_cell.angle_beta   90.00
_cell.angle_gamma   90.00
#
_symmetry.space_group_name_H-M   'P 1'
#
loop_
_entity.id
_entity.type
_entity.pdbx_description
1 polymer ?
#
loop_
_entity_poly.entity_id
_entity_poly.type
_entity_poly.pdbx_seq_one_letter_code
_entity_poly.pdbx_strand_id
1 'polypeptide(L)'
;MKRRDFLKKTSVMAGGLAAANFSEMVDANHANAFSSSGGMGIEEALYILEKGKERNVTPEVRPEIRNNPRSVFLIETHVDAQRDESGHFTEAVPQLEAAGNSIAGQLFVKGTKKGGSTFIKPNFTYVPKHCYNRTTGVYSSPDFIVGVVKHLRDIGNPNIMTGEGPTNSRIHRLGGVYDAFDPAGVFMCEAGYDRWEHFRKNELNWSNVKNSPVWKRIPHIRPVNDEDNFLINICSMKCHMTGLTTLSVKNLQGLVPKGYGQFCTSWDSLERDAVRAGVDFKKDFRKDYYQRVEASFLKHRAAGFKRWDYFGSYKRYEEKGGWDVFKKVKDDKDAFTDFMKGISTLMRHETWIHRGLDNAVAIDTDLNIIEGIIGLDGEELNLDQIGDDQLCNIVIVGVSPFEVDAVGSYIMGHDPREIWYTRVAKEKGLGECDVNKIDINWIRDGEISPVKNLAEIKRHRIGLNWARKKNPDERLFW
;
A
#
# COMPACT_ATOMS: atom_id res chain seq x y z
N MET A 1 -32.79 -38.53 -25.57
CA MET A 1 -32.43 -37.39 -26.44
C MET A 1 -30.94 -37.52 -26.81
N LYS A 2 -30.59 -37.68 -28.08
CA LYS A 2 -29.25 -38.13 -28.52
C LYS A 2 -28.25 -36.96 -28.55
N ARG A 3 -27.02 -37.18 -28.07
CA ARG A 3 -25.90 -36.21 -27.90
C ARG A 3 -25.60 -35.34 -29.14
N ARG A 4 -26.01 -35.75 -30.34
CA ARG A 4 -25.88 -34.96 -31.60
C ARG A 4 -26.88 -33.79 -31.71
N ASP A 5 -28.05 -33.87 -31.07
CA ASP A 5 -29.06 -32.80 -31.14
C ASP A 5 -28.74 -31.65 -30.17
N PHE A 6 -28.04 -31.94 -29.07
CA PHE A 6 -27.51 -30.92 -28.15
C PHE A 6 -26.44 -30.08 -28.85
N LEU A 7 -25.48 -30.71 -29.52
CA LEU A 7 -24.38 -30.01 -30.20
C LEU A 7 -24.84 -29.10 -31.34
N LYS A 8 -25.87 -29.52 -32.10
CA LYS A 8 -26.46 -28.68 -33.17
C LYS A 8 -27.25 -27.48 -32.65
N LYS A 9 -27.81 -27.55 -31.43
CA LYS A 9 -28.49 -26.40 -30.80
C LYS A 9 -27.48 -25.42 -30.19
N THR A 10 -26.34 -25.89 -29.66
CA THR A 10 -25.25 -25.01 -29.18
C THR A 10 -24.51 -24.28 -30.31
N SER A 11 -24.38 -24.87 -31.50
CA SER A 11 -23.72 -24.18 -32.63
C SER A 11 -24.54 -23.01 -33.19
N VAL A 12 -25.87 -23.03 -33.02
CA VAL A 12 -26.73 -21.89 -33.38
C VAL A 12 -26.64 -20.76 -32.33
N MET A 13 -26.38 -21.08 -31.06
CA MET A 13 -26.11 -20.08 -30.01
C MET A 13 -24.74 -19.41 -30.16
N ALA A 14 -23.74 -20.13 -30.67
CA ALA A 14 -22.40 -19.57 -30.93
C ALA A 14 -22.40 -18.54 -32.08
N GLY A 15 -23.32 -18.67 -33.05
CA GLY A 15 -23.46 -17.71 -34.15
C GLY A 15 -24.15 -16.40 -33.76
N GLY A 16 -25.00 -16.41 -32.73
CA GLY A 16 -25.70 -15.21 -32.24
C GLY A 16 -24.82 -14.29 -31.38
N LEU A 17 -23.77 -14.82 -30.74
CA LEU A 17 -22.83 -14.05 -29.92
C LEU A 17 -21.79 -13.27 -30.74
N ALA A 18 -21.68 -13.54 -32.04
CA ALA A 18 -20.81 -12.77 -32.94
C ALA A 18 -21.45 -11.46 -33.44
N ALA A 19 -22.73 -11.21 -33.11
CA ALA A 19 -23.50 -10.05 -33.53
C ALA A 19 -23.88 -9.10 -32.37
N ALA A 20 -23.45 -9.38 -31.14
CA ALA A 20 -23.55 -8.39 -30.06
C ALA A 20 -22.51 -7.30 -30.34
N ASN A 21 -22.97 -6.11 -30.70
CA ASN A 21 -22.11 -4.95 -30.87
C ASN A 21 -21.29 -4.75 -29.59
N PHE A 22 -20.07 -4.23 -29.71
CA PHE A 22 -19.19 -3.92 -28.57
C PHE A 22 -19.92 -3.10 -27.47
N SER A 23 -20.95 -2.33 -27.82
CA SER A 23 -21.77 -1.62 -26.83
C SER A 23 -22.64 -2.55 -25.97
N GLU A 24 -23.16 -3.68 -26.47
CA GLU A 24 -23.96 -4.62 -25.69
C GLU A 24 -23.09 -5.44 -24.71
N MET A 25 -21.84 -5.74 -25.07
CA MET A 25 -20.85 -6.30 -24.13
C MET A 25 -20.41 -5.30 -23.06
N VAL A 26 -20.35 -4.01 -23.40
CA VAL A 26 -20.11 -2.92 -22.43
C VAL A 26 -21.32 -2.73 -21.52
N ASP A 27 -22.55 -2.78 -22.06
CA ASP A 27 -23.81 -2.69 -21.30
C ASP A 27 -24.07 -3.93 -20.41
N ALA A 28 -23.64 -5.13 -20.83
CA ALA A 28 -23.66 -6.31 -19.97
C ALA A 28 -22.71 -6.18 -18.76
N ASN A 29 -21.61 -5.43 -18.90
CA ASN A 29 -20.73 -5.02 -17.79
C ASN A 29 -21.29 -3.84 -16.96
N HIS A 30 -22.39 -3.21 -17.40
CA HIS A 30 -23.15 -2.25 -16.59
C HIS A 30 -24.18 -2.93 -15.69
N ALA A 31 -24.64 -4.14 -16.03
CA ALA A 31 -25.75 -4.79 -15.33
C ALA A 31 -25.38 -5.50 -14.02
N ASN A 32 -24.09 -5.74 -13.72
CA ASN A 32 -23.68 -6.44 -12.50
C ASN A 32 -22.46 -5.79 -11.81
N ALA A 33 -22.62 -5.42 -10.54
CA ALA A 33 -21.56 -4.90 -9.67
C ALA A 33 -20.62 -6.03 -9.16
N PHE A 34 -19.99 -6.78 -10.07
CA PHE A 34 -19.01 -7.79 -9.68
C PHE A 34 -17.66 -7.15 -9.32
N SER A 35 -16.95 -7.76 -8.35
CA SER A 35 -15.57 -7.36 -8.03
C SER A 35 -14.69 -7.50 -9.27
N SER A 36 -14.07 -6.41 -9.69
CA SER A 36 -13.09 -6.38 -10.79
C SER A 36 -11.78 -7.08 -10.42
N SER A 37 -11.54 -7.26 -9.11
CA SER A 37 -10.37 -7.97 -8.63
C SER A 37 -10.49 -9.50 -8.76
N GLY A 38 -11.70 -10.06 -8.89
CA GLY A 38 -11.89 -11.50 -9.11
C GLY A 38 -11.55 -12.40 -7.90
N GLY A 39 -11.58 -11.86 -6.68
CA GLY A 39 -11.49 -12.60 -5.42
C GLY A 39 -12.66 -12.27 -4.49
N MET A 40 -12.52 -12.59 -3.19
CA MET A 40 -13.52 -12.28 -2.17
C MET A 40 -13.75 -10.76 -2.11
N GLY A 41 -15.00 -10.33 -2.31
CA GLY A 41 -15.38 -8.91 -2.27
C GLY A 41 -15.57 -8.37 -0.84
N ILE A 42 -15.87 -7.07 -0.73
CA ILE A 42 -16.06 -6.41 0.57
C ILE A 42 -17.28 -6.99 1.29
N GLU A 43 -18.44 -7.10 0.62
CA GLU A 43 -19.66 -7.65 1.27
C GLU A 43 -19.46 -9.07 1.83
N GLU A 44 -18.76 -9.93 1.09
CA GLU A 44 -18.48 -11.31 1.52
C GLU A 44 -17.51 -11.32 2.71
N ALA A 45 -16.46 -10.49 2.67
CA ALA A 45 -15.54 -10.33 3.79
C ALA A 45 -16.27 -9.85 5.06
N LEU A 46 -17.14 -8.85 4.93
CA LEU A 46 -17.94 -8.33 6.04
C LEU A 46 -18.92 -9.38 6.58
N TYR A 47 -19.53 -10.19 5.72
CA TYR A 47 -20.39 -11.28 6.16
C TYR A 47 -19.65 -12.34 6.98
N ILE A 48 -18.44 -12.73 6.55
CA ILE A 48 -17.58 -13.67 7.29
C ILE A 48 -17.19 -13.08 8.64
N LEU A 49 -16.79 -11.80 8.65
CA LEU A 49 -16.40 -11.11 9.87
C LEU A 49 -17.57 -10.99 10.86
N GLU A 50 -18.78 -10.70 10.39
CA GLU A 50 -19.96 -10.61 11.25
C GLU A 50 -20.28 -11.96 11.90
N LYS A 51 -20.22 -13.07 11.14
CA LYS A 51 -20.41 -14.42 11.69
C LYS A 51 -19.35 -14.81 12.72
N GLY A 52 -18.12 -14.32 12.55
CA GLY A 52 -17.01 -14.60 13.45
C GLY A 52 -16.92 -13.67 14.66
N LYS A 53 -17.80 -12.66 14.74
CA LYS A 53 -17.70 -11.56 15.71
C LYS A 53 -17.77 -12.05 17.15
N GLU A 54 -18.81 -12.80 17.52
CA GLU A 54 -19.06 -13.21 18.91
C GLU A 54 -17.95 -14.09 19.50
N ARG A 55 -17.30 -14.92 18.66
CA ARG A 55 -16.19 -15.79 19.08
C ARG A 55 -14.86 -15.05 19.20
N ASN A 56 -14.80 -13.78 18.79
CA ASN A 56 -13.56 -13.03 18.74
C ASN A 56 -13.16 -12.45 20.10
N VAL A 57 -11.86 -12.49 20.38
CA VAL A 57 -11.22 -11.62 21.36
C VAL A 57 -10.33 -10.65 20.58
N THR A 58 -10.56 -9.35 20.75
CA THR A 58 -9.68 -8.34 20.14
C THR A 58 -8.30 -8.45 20.80
N PRO A 59 -7.20 -8.57 20.02
CA PRO A 59 -5.87 -8.60 20.60
C PRO A 59 -5.53 -7.21 21.15
N GLU A 60 -4.53 -7.14 22.03
CA GLU A 60 -3.97 -5.88 22.49
C GLU A 60 -2.48 -5.83 22.12
N VAL A 61 -2.02 -4.69 21.60
CA VAL A 61 -0.58 -4.41 21.50
C VAL A 61 -0.02 -4.34 22.92
N ARG A 62 1.14 -4.96 23.15
CA ARG A 62 1.86 -4.87 24.43
C ARG A 62 1.90 -3.43 24.97
N PRO A 63 1.58 -3.19 26.26
CA PRO A 63 1.51 -1.84 26.82
C PRO A 63 2.78 -1.03 26.64
N GLU A 64 3.96 -1.65 26.68
CA GLU A 64 5.26 -1.00 26.50
C GLU A 64 5.40 -0.39 25.10
N ILE A 65 4.75 -0.98 24.09
CA ILE A 65 4.71 -0.45 22.72
C ILE A 65 3.56 0.56 22.59
N ARG A 66 2.35 0.18 23.05
CA ARG A 66 1.13 0.99 22.92
C ARG A 66 1.26 2.35 23.64
N ASN A 67 1.85 2.37 24.83
CA ASN A 67 1.97 3.57 25.66
C ASN A 67 3.11 4.50 25.20
N ASN A 68 3.94 4.05 24.26
CA ASN A 68 5.02 4.82 23.67
C ASN A 68 4.79 4.99 22.16
N PRO A 69 3.71 5.69 21.74
CA PRO A 69 3.25 5.67 20.34
C PRO A 69 4.22 6.33 19.34
N ARG A 70 5.23 7.03 19.84
CA ARG A 70 6.29 7.72 19.09
C ARG A 70 7.63 6.97 19.12
N SER A 71 7.71 5.84 19.81
CA SER A 71 8.91 5.00 19.84
C SER A 71 8.85 3.96 18.71
N VAL A 72 10.02 3.51 18.28
CA VAL A 72 10.18 2.46 17.28
C VAL A 72 10.88 1.27 17.92
N PHE A 73 10.43 0.08 17.57
CA PHE A 73 10.90 -1.19 18.12
C PHE A 73 11.49 -2.04 17.00
N LEU A 74 12.72 -2.50 17.19
CA LEU A 74 13.49 -3.29 16.24
C LEU A 74 13.59 -4.73 16.73
N ILE A 75 13.33 -5.68 15.85
CA ILE A 75 13.41 -7.11 16.15
C ILE A 75 14.29 -7.76 15.08
N GLU A 76 15.40 -8.33 15.50
CA GLU A 76 16.28 -9.09 14.61
C GLU A 76 15.72 -10.48 14.38
N THR A 77 15.83 -10.97 13.15
CA THR A 77 15.54 -12.36 12.81
C THR A 77 16.82 -13.09 12.41
N HIS A 78 16.74 -14.41 12.35
CA HIS A 78 17.85 -15.27 11.96
C HIS A 78 17.44 -16.22 10.84
N VAL A 79 16.64 -15.72 9.90
CA VAL A 79 16.34 -16.48 8.69
C VAL A 79 17.64 -16.65 7.92
N ASP A 80 18.02 -17.89 7.68
CA ASP A 80 19.20 -18.26 6.93
C ASP A 80 18.76 -19.00 5.67
N ALA A 81 18.94 -18.34 4.53
CA ALA A 81 18.52 -18.87 3.24
C ALA A 81 19.46 -18.40 2.13
N GLN A 82 19.78 -19.32 1.23
CA GLN A 82 20.47 -19.08 -0.02
C GLN A 82 19.47 -18.84 -1.15
N ARG A 83 19.92 -18.14 -2.19
CA ARG A 83 19.13 -18.01 -3.41
C ARG A 83 19.13 -19.32 -4.18
N ASP A 84 17.97 -19.70 -4.68
CA ASP A 84 17.83 -20.76 -5.65
C ASP A 84 18.17 -20.29 -7.08
N GLU A 85 18.03 -21.19 -8.06
CA GLU A 85 18.30 -20.92 -9.48
C GLU A 85 17.42 -19.79 -10.07
N SER A 86 16.29 -19.50 -9.44
CA SER A 86 15.40 -18.40 -9.83
C SER A 86 15.75 -17.07 -9.16
N GLY A 87 16.74 -17.05 -8.26
CA GLY A 87 17.20 -15.85 -7.55
C GLY A 87 16.44 -15.55 -6.25
N HIS A 88 15.53 -16.43 -5.84
CA HIS A 88 14.65 -16.25 -4.67
C HIS A 88 15.10 -17.10 -3.48
N PHE A 89 14.67 -16.73 -2.28
CA PHE A 89 15.02 -17.40 -1.02
C PHE A 89 14.01 -18.48 -0.66
N THR A 90 13.65 -19.37 -1.60
CA THR A 90 12.53 -20.32 -1.41
C THR A 90 12.64 -21.19 -0.15
N GLU A 91 13.86 -21.53 0.30
CA GLU A 91 14.08 -22.28 1.55
C GLU A 91 13.76 -21.49 2.84
N ALA A 92 13.57 -20.17 2.74
CA ALA A 92 13.17 -19.32 3.86
C ALA A 92 11.72 -19.53 4.29
N VAL A 93 10.84 -20.04 3.43
CA VAL A 93 9.38 -20.16 3.66
C VAL A 93 9.01 -20.66 5.07
N PRO A 94 9.48 -21.83 5.55
CA PRO A 94 9.13 -22.29 6.90
C PRO A 94 9.70 -21.40 8.02
N GLN A 95 10.84 -20.76 7.78
CA GLN A 95 11.47 -19.84 8.74
C GLN A 95 10.71 -18.52 8.83
N LEU A 96 10.13 -18.04 7.72
CA LEU A 96 9.28 -16.85 7.66
C LEU A 96 8.01 -17.04 8.51
N GLU A 97 7.35 -18.20 8.39
CA GLU A 97 6.18 -18.54 9.22
C GLU A 97 6.56 -18.60 10.72
N ALA A 98 7.66 -19.27 11.06
CA ALA A 98 8.14 -19.34 12.43
C ALA A 98 8.49 -17.96 13.00
N ALA A 99 9.16 -17.11 12.21
CA ALA A 99 9.49 -15.75 12.59
C ALA A 99 8.24 -14.91 12.82
N GLY A 100 7.24 -14.99 11.94
CA GLY A 100 5.96 -14.29 12.11
C GLY A 100 5.22 -14.69 13.39
N ASN A 101 5.21 -15.98 13.72
CA ASN A 101 4.58 -16.48 14.94
C ASN A 101 5.32 -16.01 16.21
N SER A 102 6.64 -16.15 16.22
CA SER A 102 7.48 -15.72 17.35
C SER A 102 7.39 -14.21 17.58
N ILE A 103 7.47 -13.41 16.52
CA ILE A 103 7.39 -11.95 16.60
C ILE A 103 6.01 -11.51 17.06
N ALA A 104 4.94 -12.10 16.54
CA ALA A 104 3.59 -11.78 17.02
C ALA A 104 3.44 -12.04 18.53
N GLY A 105 4.04 -13.10 19.06
CA GLY A 105 4.08 -13.37 20.50
C GLY A 105 4.88 -12.37 21.33
N GLN A 106 5.78 -11.60 20.70
CA GLN A 106 6.51 -10.52 21.33
C GLN A 106 5.81 -9.17 21.20
N LEU A 107 4.76 -9.05 20.37
CA LEU A 107 4.06 -7.79 20.07
C LEU A 107 2.65 -7.74 20.65
N PHE A 108 1.95 -8.88 20.68
CA PHE A 108 0.54 -8.95 21.03
C PHE A 108 0.33 -9.78 22.30
N VAL A 109 -0.66 -9.35 23.07
CA VAL A 109 -1.19 -10.11 24.20
C VAL A 109 -2.68 -10.34 24.00
N LYS A 110 -3.22 -11.35 24.69
CA LYS A 110 -4.66 -11.58 24.72
C LYS A 110 -5.36 -10.37 25.34
N GLY A 111 -6.22 -9.72 24.57
CA GLY A 111 -7.01 -8.61 25.07
C GLY A 111 -8.20 -9.05 25.93
N THR A 112 -8.90 -8.05 26.44
CA THR A 112 -10.07 -8.25 27.32
C THR A 112 -11.41 -8.06 26.58
N LYS A 113 -11.42 -7.29 25.49
CA LYS A 113 -12.63 -7.00 24.70
C LYS A 113 -13.05 -8.21 23.87
N LYS A 114 -14.30 -8.64 24.05
CA LYS A 114 -14.97 -9.63 23.19
C LYS A 114 -15.61 -8.94 21.98
N GLY A 115 -15.73 -9.66 20.87
CA GLY A 115 -16.35 -9.14 19.66
C GLY A 115 -15.36 -8.58 18.65
N GLY A 116 -15.89 -7.85 17.67
CA GLY A 116 -15.13 -7.14 16.65
C GLY A 116 -14.43 -8.03 15.64
N SER A 117 -13.48 -7.42 14.93
CA SER A 117 -12.67 -8.05 13.89
C SER A 117 -11.22 -7.59 13.96
N THR A 118 -10.31 -8.39 13.43
CA THR A 118 -8.95 -7.95 13.15
C THR A 118 -8.73 -7.90 11.65
N PHE A 119 -8.28 -6.77 11.14
CA PHE A 119 -7.92 -6.62 9.74
C PHE A 119 -6.41 -6.50 9.60
N ILE A 120 -5.83 -7.30 8.72
CA ILE A 120 -4.40 -7.22 8.39
C ILE A 120 -4.28 -6.64 6.99
N LYS A 121 -3.59 -5.51 6.88
CA LYS A 121 -3.25 -4.89 5.61
C LYS A 121 -1.84 -5.33 5.20
N PRO A 122 -1.68 -6.36 4.35
CA PRO A 122 -0.38 -6.72 3.77
C PRO A 122 0.10 -5.65 2.78
N ASN A 123 1.27 -5.85 2.18
CA ASN A 123 1.67 -5.13 0.97
C ASN A 123 1.63 -6.06 -0.24
N PHE A 124 0.44 -6.24 -0.83
CA PHE A 124 0.27 -7.04 -2.03
C PHE A 124 -0.05 -6.13 -3.21
N THR A 125 0.86 -6.08 -4.17
CA THR A 125 0.77 -5.19 -5.33
C THR A 125 0.79 -5.99 -6.63
N TYR A 126 0.86 -5.31 -7.76
CA TYR A 126 1.22 -5.99 -8.99
C TYR A 126 2.64 -6.56 -8.90
N VAL A 127 2.84 -7.76 -9.45
CA VAL A 127 4.13 -8.42 -9.63
C VAL A 127 4.18 -8.98 -11.07
N PRO A 128 5.28 -8.80 -11.82
CA PRO A 128 5.47 -9.38 -13.13
C PRO A 128 5.83 -10.87 -13.02
N LYS A 129 5.62 -11.59 -14.12
CA LYS A 129 5.72 -13.06 -14.14
C LYS A 129 7.05 -13.64 -13.65
N HIS A 130 8.16 -12.93 -13.88
CA HIS A 130 9.48 -13.42 -13.48
C HIS A 130 9.77 -13.26 -11.97
N CYS A 131 8.90 -12.58 -11.22
CA CYS A 131 9.00 -12.42 -9.77
C CYS A 131 7.92 -13.22 -9.01
N TYR A 132 7.22 -14.13 -9.69
CA TYR A 132 6.22 -15.01 -9.07
C TYR A 132 6.90 -16.01 -8.12
N ASN A 133 7.00 -15.63 -6.85
CA ASN A 133 7.56 -16.46 -5.78
C ASN A 133 7.03 -15.97 -4.41
N ARG A 134 6.84 -16.88 -3.46
CA ARG A 134 6.39 -16.59 -2.09
C ARG A 134 7.38 -15.73 -1.28
N THR A 135 8.63 -15.66 -1.72
CA THR A 135 9.72 -14.95 -1.04
C THR A 135 10.19 -13.70 -1.79
N THR A 136 9.37 -13.20 -2.72
CA THR A 136 9.64 -11.92 -3.38
C THR A 136 9.59 -10.77 -2.39
N GLY A 137 10.61 -9.90 -2.41
CA GLY A 137 10.65 -8.65 -1.65
C GLY A 137 9.68 -7.59 -2.18
N VAL A 138 8.93 -7.86 -3.25
CA VAL A 138 7.84 -6.97 -3.68
C VAL A 138 6.68 -7.02 -2.68
N TYR A 139 6.47 -8.16 -2.03
CA TYR A 139 5.40 -8.38 -1.06
C TYR A 139 5.91 -8.34 0.37
N SER A 140 5.01 -8.05 1.31
CA SER A 140 5.20 -8.53 2.68
C SER A 140 5.11 -10.05 2.64
N SER A 141 5.99 -10.79 3.30
CA SER A 141 5.96 -12.26 3.23
C SER A 141 4.58 -12.83 3.61
N PRO A 142 3.90 -13.58 2.70
CA PRO A 142 2.65 -14.26 3.02
C PRO A 142 2.82 -15.24 4.18
N ASP A 143 3.96 -15.92 4.24
CA ASP A 143 4.32 -16.88 5.27
C ASP A 143 4.51 -16.23 6.64
N PHE A 144 5.19 -15.09 6.69
CA PHE A 144 5.27 -14.28 7.91
C PHE A 144 3.87 -13.91 8.41
N ILE A 145 2.97 -13.48 7.53
CA ILE A 145 1.60 -13.14 7.88
C ILE A 145 0.83 -14.37 8.40
N VAL A 146 1.00 -15.55 7.81
CA VAL A 146 0.44 -16.81 8.33
C VAL A 146 0.92 -17.08 9.76
N GLY A 147 2.21 -16.88 10.03
CA GLY A 147 2.77 -16.97 11.38
C GLY A 147 2.12 -16.02 12.37
N VAL A 148 1.95 -14.75 11.98
CA VAL A 148 1.27 -13.73 12.79
C VAL A 148 -0.18 -14.15 13.08
N VAL A 149 -0.93 -14.56 12.05
CA VAL A 149 -2.32 -15.02 12.18
C VAL A 149 -2.43 -16.23 13.11
N LYS A 150 -1.50 -17.18 13.03
CA LYS A 150 -1.45 -18.34 13.91
C LYS A 150 -1.34 -17.92 15.38
N HIS A 151 -0.42 -17.02 15.70
CA HIS A 151 -0.27 -16.51 17.06
C HIS A 151 -1.53 -15.79 17.55
N LEU A 152 -2.11 -14.91 16.73
CA LEU A 152 -3.34 -14.19 17.06
C LEU A 152 -4.49 -15.17 17.38
N ARG A 153 -4.63 -16.25 16.60
CA ARG A 153 -5.61 -17.31 16.87
C ARG A 153 -5.34 -18.01 18.21
N ASP A 154 -4.09 -18.31 18.52
CA ASP A 154 -3.69 -18.97 19.78
C ASP A 154 -4.07 -18.14 21.02
N ILE A 155 -4.02 -16.81 20.92
CA ILE A 155 -4.46 -15.90 22.00
C ILE A 155 -5.96 -15.61 21.98
N GLY A 156 -6.72 -16.24 21.08
CA GLY A 156 -8.18 -16.17 21.03
C GLY A 156 -8.76 -15.13 20.07
N ASN A 157 -8.00 -14.69 19.06
CA ASN A 157 -8.46 -13.80 17.98
C ASN A 157 -8.71 -14.58 16.67
N PRO A 158 -9.80 -15.35 16.53
CA PRO A 158 -10.08 -16.12 15.31
C PRO A 158 -10.70 -15.30 14.17
N ASN A 159 -11.21 -14.08 14.43
CA ASN A 159 -11.97 -13.31 13.44
C ASN A 159 -11.08 -12.34 12.66
N ILE A 160 -10.22 -12.91 11.81
CA ILE A 160 -9.20 -12.18 11.06
C ILE A 160 -9.55 -12.15 9.57
N MET A 161 -9.41 -10.98 8.96
CA MET A 161 -9.44 -10.79 7.51
C MET A 161 -8.14 -10.13 7.08
N THR A 162 -7.48 -10.67 6.06
CA THR A 162 -6.43 -9.93 5.35
C THR A 162 -7.08 -9.22 4.16
N GLY A 163 -6.53 -8.10 3.70
CA GLY A 163 -7.08 -7.52 2.48
C GLY A 163 -6.32 -6.36 1.89
N GLU A 164 -6.56 -6.17 0.61
CA GLU A 164 -5.91 -5.20 -0.24
C GLU A 164 -6.95 -4.50 -1.13
N GLY A 165 -6.57 -3.34 -1.65
CA GLY A 165 -7.38 -2.58 -2.59
C GLY A 165 -7.50 -3.24 -3.97
N PRO A 166 -7.82 -2.46 -5.01
CA PRO A 166 -8.15 -2.97 -6.34
C PRO A 166 -6.92 -3.50 -7.10
N THR A 167 -6.39 -4.65 -6.68
CA THR A 167 -5.43 -5.47 -7.44
C THR A 167 -6.14 -6.73 -7.91
N ASN A 168 -5.79 -7.25 -9.09
CA ASN A 168 -6.39 -8.47 -9.60
C ASN A 168 -5.89 -9.68 -8.80
N SER A 169 -6.80 -10.47 -8.20
CA SER A 169 -6.52 -11.64 -7.37
C SER A 169 -5.67 -12.69 -8.09
N ARG A 170 -5.75 -12.75 -9.43
CA ARG A 170 -4.90 -13.63 -10.24
C ARG A 170 -3.43 -13.34 -10.02
N ILE A 171 -3.06 -12.08 -9.82
CA ILE A 171 -1.66 -11.69 -9.55
C ILE A 171 -1.22 -12.17 -8.17
N HIS A 172 -2.07 -12.07 -7.16
CA HIS A 172 -1.77 -12.59 -5.82
C HIS A 172 -1.70 -14.13 -5.81
N ARG A 173 -2.55 -14.82 -6.58
CA ARG A 173 -2.46 -16.28 -6.78
C ARG A 173 -1.14 -16.68 -7.40
N LEU A 174 -0.78 -16.04 -8.51
CA LEU A 174 0.45 -16.36 -9.23
C LEU A 174 1.70 -15.96 -8.42
N GLY A 175 1.61 -14.92 -7.58
CA GLY A 175 2.66 -14.53 -6.64
C GLY A 175 2.75 -15.40 -5.38
N GLY A 176 1.94 -16.45 -5.25
CA GLY A 176 2.02 -17.41 -4.15
C GLY A 176 1.32 -17.01 -2.85
N VAL A 177 0.56 -15.91 -2.83
CA VAL A 177 -0.18 -15.47 -1.62
C VAL A 177 -1.18 -16.53 -1.18
N TYR A 178 -1.98 -17.04 -2.12
CA TYR A 178 -3.01 -18.04 -1.83
C TYR A 178 -2.43 -19.43 -1.53
N ASP A 179 -1.23 -19.74 -2.05
CA ASP A 179 -0.52 -20.98 -1.70
C ASP A 179 -0.11 -21.02 -0.22
N ALA A 180 0.11 -19.84 0.39
CA ALA A 180 0.32 -19.71 1.83
C ALA A 180 -1.01 -19.64 2.60
N PHE A 181 -1.95 -18.83 2.12
CA PHE A 181 -3.15 -18.48 2.87
C PHE A 181 -4.23 -19.57 2.89
N ASP A 182 -4.50 -20.24 1.77
CA ASP A 182 -5.59 -21.21 1.68
C ASP A 182 -5.38 -22.41 2.62
N PRO A 183 -4.19 -23.06 2.68
CA PRO A 183 -3.96 -24.17 3.61
C PRO A 183 -4.02 -23.74 5.09
N ALA A 184 -3.67 -22.49 5.39
CA ALA A 184 -3.72 -21.91 6.72
C ALA A 184 -5.11 -21.35 7.08
N GLY A 185 -6.09 -21.40 6.16
CA GLY A 185 -7.42 -20.83 6.35
C GLY A 185 -7.41 -19.33 6.60
N VAL A 186 -6.49 -18.59 5.98
CA VAL A 186 -6.40 -17.12 6.07
C VAL A 186 -7.20 -16.52 4.92
N PHE A 187 -8.20 -15.70 5.23
CA PHE A 187 -9.04 -15.07 4.20
C PHE A 187 -8.38 -13.79 3.65
N MET A 188 -8.53 -13.57 2.34
CA MET A 188 -8.01 -12.40 1.62
C MET A 188 -9.15 -11.68 0.89
N CYS A 189 -9.47 -10.46 1.35
CA CYS A 189 -10.38 -9.54 0.69
C CYS A 189 -9.66 -8.80 -0.45
N GLU A 190 -10.22 -8.88 -1.64
CA GLU A 190 -9.73 -8.25 -2.87
C GLU A 190 -10.68 -7.10 -3.24
N ALA A 191 -10.52 -5.97 -2.55
CA ALA A 191 -11.52 -4.92 -2.44
C ALA A 191 -11.52 -3.95 -3.63
N GLY A 192 -11.83 -4.46 -4.82
CA GLY A 192 -11.77 -3.67 -6.06
C GLY A 192 -13.01 -3.74 -6.94
N TYR A 193 -13.61 -2.58 -7.19
CA TYR A 193 -14.54 -2.34 -8.29
C TYR A 193 -13.94 -1.40 -9.33
N ASP A 194 -14.35 -1.58 -10.60
CA ASP A 194 -13.88 -0.74 -11.70
C ASP A 194 -14.50 0.66 -11.72
N ARG A 195 -15.73 0.79 -11.24
CA ARG A 195 -16.48 2.04 -11.17
C ARG A 195 -16.91 2.34 -9.74
N TRP A 196 -16.89 3.62 -9.38
CA TRP A 196 -17.24 4.14 -8.07
C TRP A 196 -18.68 3.78 -7.67
N GLU A 197 -19.61 3.79 -8.64
CA GLU A 197 -21.02 3.49 -8.41
C GLU A 197 -21.29 2.05 -7.92
N HIS A 198 -20.32 1.15 -8.05
CA HIS A 198 -20.45 -0.23 -7.56
C HIS A 198 -20.16 -0.35 -6.06
N PHE A 199 -19.45 0.61 -5.46
CA PHE A 199 -19.26 0.63 -4.02
C PHE A 199 -20.56 1.03 -3.33
N ARG A 200 -21.01 0.20 -2.38
CA ARG A 200 -22.19 0.47 -1.57
C ARG A 200 -21.81 1.24 -0.32
N LYS A 201 -22.77 1.98 0.24
CA LYS A 201 -22.55 2.80 1.45
C LYS A 201 -22.10 1.96 2.65
N ASN A 202 -22.59 0.73 2.78
CA ASN A 202 -22.25 -0.20 3.85
C ASN A 202 -20.90 -0.91 3.65
N GLU A 203 -20.18 -0.64 2.55
CA GLU A 203 -18.84 -1.16 2.28
C GLU A 203 -17.73 -0.15 2.59
N LEU A 204 -18.10 1.09 2.94
CA LEU A 204 -17.17 2.21 3.05
C LEU A 204 -17.33 2.97 4.36
N ASN A 205 -16.20 3.30 4.99
CA ASN A 205 -16.13 4.33 6.01
C ASN A 205 -15.55 5.63 5.43
N TRP A 206 -15.87 6.76 6.07
CA TRP A 206 -15.44 8.08 5.61
C TRP A 206 -14.82 8.88 6.74
N SER A 207 -13.61 9.38 6.50
CA SER A 207 -12.87 10.22 7.44
C SER A 207 -12.71 11.63 6.88
N ASN A 208 -12.99 12.65 7.69
CA ASN A 208 -12.71 14.04 7.33
C ASN A 208 -11.21 14.32 7.51
N VAL A 209 -10.63 15.12 6.62
CA VAL A 209 -9.21 15.48 6.68
C VAL A 209 -9.02 16.98 6.87
N LYS A 210 -8.21 17.33 7.86
CA LYS A 210 -7.91 18.71 8.24
C LYS A 210 -6.68 19.21 7.47
N ASN A 211 -6.73 20.45 6.99
CA ASN A 211 -5.58 21.12 6.35
C ASN A 211 -4.96 20.37 5.14
N SER A 212 -5.74 19.51 4.49
CA SER A 212 -5.32 18.87 3.25
C SER A 212 -5.42 19.86 2.08
N PRO A 213 -4.38 19.98 1.23
CA PRO A 213 -4.48 20.73 -0.02
C PRO A 213 -5.30 19.97 -1.08
N VAL A 214 -5.56 18.67 -0.88
CA VAL A 214 -6.22 17.80 -1.85
C VAL A 214 -7.66 17.50 -1.45
N TRP A 215 -7.85 16.99 -0.25
CA TRP A 215 -9.08 16.35 0.20
C TRP A 215 -9.92 17.24 1.10
N LYS A 216 -11.23 16.99 1.11
CA LYS A 216 -12.12 17.34 2.22
C LYS A 216 -12.34 16.13 3.14
N ARG A 217 -12.51 14.95 2.54
CA ARG A 217 -12.69 13.67 3.21
C ARG A 217 -12.20 12.52 2.32
N ILE A 218 -11.85 11.39 2.94
CA ILE A 218 -11.27 10.21 2.29
C ILE A 218 -12.14 8.99 2.63
N PRO A 219 -12.52 8.15 1.64
CA PRO A 219 -13.18 6.89 1.89
C PRO A 219 -12.18 5.75 2.14
N HIS A 220 -12.58 4.77 2.94
CA HIS A 220 -11.83 3.55 3.24
C HIS A 220 -12.73 2.31 3.10
N ILE A 221 -12.18 1.22 2.60
CA ILE A 221 -12.89 -0.07 2.52
C ILE A 221 -13.17 -0.61 3.93
N ARG A 222 -14.38 -1.05 4.21
CA ARG A 222 -14.69 -1.70 5.49
C ARG A 222 -14.02 -3.09 5.55
N PRO A 223 -13.58 -3.54 6.74
CA PRO A 223 -13.87 -3.01 8.08
C PRO A 223 -12.93 -1.91 8.58
N VAL A 224 -12.06 -1.32 7.74
CA VAL A 224 -11.14 -0.26 8.17
C VAL A 224 -11.93 0.90 8.76
N ASN A 225 -11.55 1.36 9.95
CA ASN A 225 -12.23 2.40 10.75
C ASN A 225 -13.64 2.01 11.27
N ASP A 226 -14.02 0.73 11.24
CA ASP A 226 -15.16 0.28 12.07
C ASP A 226 -14.77 0.40 13.55
N GLU A 227 -15.69 0.80 14.44
CA GLU A 227 -15.42 1.06 15.87
C GLU A 227 -14.86 -0.16 16.65
N ASP A 228 -15.05 -1.36 16.11
CA ASP A 228 -14.60 -2.63 16.68
C ASP A 228 -13.63 -3.39 15.76
N ASN A 229 -12.99 -2.68 14.83
CA ASN A 229 -11.88 -3.22 14.05
C ASN A 229 -10.53 -2.96 14.74
N PHE A 230 -9.65 -3.97 14.72
CA PHE A 230 -8.25 -3.84 15.10
C PHE A 230 -7.38 -3.99 13.85
N LEU A 231 -6.66 -2.94 13.47
CA LEU A 231 -5.92 -2.87 12.22
C LEU A 231 -4.42 -3.06 12.41
N ILE A 232 -3.86 -4.08 11.76
CA ILE A 232 -2.42 -4.33 11.67
C ILE A 232 -1.95 -4.04 10.24
N ASN A 233 -1.08 -3.05 10.09
CA ASN A 233 -0.47 -2.70 8.80
C ASN A 233 0.88 -3.41 8.67
N ILE A 234 0.98 -4.42 7.80
CA ILE A 234 2.21 -5.18 7.55
C ILE A 234 2.72 -4.87 6.15
N CYS A 235 3.81 -4.12 6.05
CA CYS A 235 4.37 -3.64 4.80
C CYS A 235 5.76 -4.23 4.52
N SER A 236 6.16 -4.22 3.24
CA SER A 236 7.48 -4.70 2.82
C SER A 236 8.53 -3.58 2.89
N MET A 237 9.76 -3.94 3.28
CA MET A 237 10.92 -3.05 3.24
C MET A 237 11.44 -2.86 1.80
N LYS A 238 10.81 -1.96 1.05
CA LYS A 238 11.18 -1.68 -0.36
C LYS A 238 11.08 -0.21 -0.77
N CYS A 239 11.72 0.14 -1.88
CA CYS A 239 11.57 1.45 -2.52
C CYS A 239 10.36 1.50 -3.47
N HIS A 240 9.87 2.71 -3.79
CA HIS A 240 8.90 2.93 -4.88
C HIS A 240 9.01 4.35 -5.43
N MET A 241 8.97 4.50 -6.75
CA MET A 241 9.21 5.76 -7.47
C MET A 241 8.45 6.99 -6.94
N THR A 242 7.15 6.88 -6.67
CA THR A 242 6.36 8.03 -6.18
C THR A 242 6.69 8.46 -4.75
N GLY A 243 6.80 7.50 -3.83
CA GLY A 243 6.99 7.77 -2.39
C GLY A 243 8.44 7.72 -1.92
N LEU A 244 9.36 7.41 -2.83
CA LEU A 244 10.75 7.04 -2.60
C LEU A 244 10.90 5.69 -1.89
N THR A 245 10.18 5.50 -0.79
CA THR A 245 10.00 4.24 -0.08
C THR A 245 8.54 3.79 -0.10
N THR A 246 8.29 2.50 0.14
CA THR A 246 6.95 1.97 0.35
C THR A 246 6.57 2.07 1.81
N LEU A 247 7.06 1.16 2.65
CA LEU A 247 6.87 1.17 4.10
C LEU A 247 5.41 1.42 4.53
N SER A 248 5.19 1.92 5.73
CA SER A 248 3.89 1.95 6.41
C SER A 248 2.93 2.95 5.77
N VAL A 249 3.38 4.19 5.55
CA VAL A 249 2.52 5.27 5.04
C VAL A 249 1.99 4.95 3.64
N LYS A 250 2.86 4.45 2.74
CA LYS A 250 2.42 4.10 1.39
C LYS A 250 1.53 2.87 1.39
N ASN A 251 1.80 1.88 2.25
CA ASN A 251 1.04 0.64 2.24
C ASN A 251 -0.46 0.87 2.48
N LEU A 252 -0.79 1.81 3.38
CA LEU A 252 -2.16 2.20 3.69
C LEU A 252 -2.95 2.77 2.49
N GLN A 253 -2.30 3.21 1.41
CA GLN A 253 -2.99 3.69 0.21
C GLN A 253 -3.91 2.62 -0.41
N GLY A 254 -3.57 1.34 -0.19
CA GLY A 254 -4.34 0.20 -0.67
C GLY A 254 -5.72 0.06 -0.03
N LEU A 255 -5.96 0.72 1.11
CA LEU A 255 -7.26 0.69 1.78
C LEU A 255 -8.26 1.71 1.21
N VAL A 256 -7.83 2.50 0.22
CA VAL A 256 -8.64 3.54 -0.40
C VAL A 256 -9.21 3.01 -1.74
N PRO A 257 -10.53 3.05 -1.94
CA PRO A 257 -11.18 2.50 -3.12
C PRO A 257 -10.79 3.20 -4.43
N LYS A 258 -11.00 2.51 -5.56
CA LYS A 258 -10.74 3.05 -6.91
C LYS A 258 -11.52 4.36 -7.14
N GLY A 259 -10.88 5.30 -7.85
CA GLY A 259 -11.34 6.68 -8.00
C GLY A 259 -10.76 7.63 -6.94
N TYR A 260 -10.40 7.10 -5.76
CA TYR A 260 -9.73 7.83 -4.68
C TYR A 260 -8.31 7.32 -4.44
N GLY A 261 -8.07 5.99 -4.52
CA GLY A 261 -6.85 5.31 -4.05
C GLY A 261 -5.67 5.28 -5.00
N GLN A 262 -5.80 5.77 -6.24
CA GLN A 262 -4.68 5.87 -7.20
C GLN A 262 -3.74 7.03 -6.81
N PHE A 263 -3.04 6.90 -5.69
CA PHE A 263 -2.24 7.97 -5.09
C PHE A 263 -1.07 8.39 -5.98
N CYS A 264 -0.61 7.50 -6.86
CA CYS A 264 0.44 7.76 -7.83
C CYS A 264 0.01 8.58 -9.07
N THR A 265 -1.29 8.90 -9.23
CA THR A 265 -1.77 9.77 -10.31
C THR A 265 -1.18 11.18 -10.18
N SER A 266 -0.75 11.77 -11.30
CA SER A 266 -0.16 13.10 -11.32
C SER A 266 -1.19 14.22 -11.11
N TRP A 267 -0.68 15.41 -10.81
CA TRP A 267 -1.49 16.57 -10.44
C TRP A 267 -2.54 16.92 -11.51
N ASP A 268 -2.11 16.86 -12.77
CA ASP A 268 -2.90 17.19 -13.96
C ASP A 268 -4.01 16.17 -14.27
N SER A 269 -3.85 14.92 -13.82
CA SER A 269 -4.72 13.80 -14.21
C SER A 269 -5.71 13.39 -13.10
N LEU A 270 -5.48 13.80 -11.85
CA LEU A 270 -6.29 13.37 -10.70
C LEU A 270 -7.80 13.63 -10.87
N GLU A 271 -8.20 14.85 -11.24
CA GLU A 271 -9.62 15.19 -11.45
C GLU A 271 -10.23 14.33 -12.56
N ARG A 272 -9.52 14.18 -13.68
CA ARG A 272 -10.00 13.41 -14.85
C ARG A 272 -10.15 11.92 -14.55
N ASP A 273 -9.21 11.33 -13.82
CA ASP A 273 -9.25 9.91 -13.46
C ASP A 273 -10.34 9.63 -12.42
N ALA A 274 -10.54 10.52 -11.44
CA ALA A 274 -11.63 10.43 -10.49
C ALA A 274 -12.99 10.51 -11.18
N VAL A 275 -13.19 11.51 -12.07
CA VAL A 275 -14.43 11.66 -12.86
C VAL A 275 -14.66 10.44 -13.75
N ARG A 276 -13.61 9.90 -14.40
CA ARG A 276 -13.72 8.67 -15.20
C ARG A 276 -14.15 7.47 -14.38
N ALA A 277 -13.72 7.39 -13.12
CA ALA A 277 -14.18 6.35 -12.20
C ALA A 277 -15.63 6.58 -11.70
N GLY A 278 -16.28 7.70 -12.03
CA GLY A 278 -17.63 8.04 -11.57
C GLY A 278 -17.67 8.80 -10.24
N VAL A 279 -16.54 9.39 -9.81
CA VAL A 279 -16.44 10.18 -8.57
C VAL A 279 -16.89 11.62 -8.82
N ASP A 280 -17.72 12.15 -7.91
CA ASP A 280 -17.98 13.60 -7.84
C ASP A 280 -16.80 14.32 -7.18
N PHE A 281 -15.86 14.76 -8.02
CA PHE A 281 -14.63 15.44 -7.57
C PHE A 281 -14.92 16.67 -6.70
N LYS A 282 -15.96 17.46 -7.02
CA LYS A 282 -16.27 18.70 -6.30
C LYS A 282 -16.77 18.44 -4.89
N LYS A 283 -17.39 17.29 -4.66
CA LYS A 283 -17.91 16.90 -3.35
C LYS A 283 -16.79 16.65 -2.35
N ASP A 284 -15.81 15.84 -2.74
CA ASP A 284 -14.87 15.22 -1.81
C ASP A 284 -13.45 15.81 -1.87
N PHE A 285 -13.13 16.55 -2.93
CA PHE A 285 -11.84 17.25 -3.10
C PHE A 285 -11.98 18.77 -2.93
N ARG A 286 -10.85 19.45 -2.72
CA ARG A 286 -10.78 20.92 -2.63
C ARG A 286 -11.02 21.55 -4.01
N LYS A 287 -11.87 22.58 -4.06
CA LYS A 287 -12.20 23.29 -5.32
C LYS A 287 -10.97 23.95 -5.95
N ASP A 288 -10.04 24.39 -5.13
CA ASP A 288 -8.78 25.03 -5.45
C ASP A 288 -7.58 24.06 -5.31
N TYR A 289 -7.84 22.75 -5.43
CA TYR A 289 -6.84 21.68 -5.36
C TYR A 289 -5.60 21.98 -6.21
N TYR A 290 -5.79 22.40 -7.46
CA TYR A 290 -4.72 22.64 -8.41
C TYR A 290 -3.71 23.67 -7.86
N GLN A 291 -4.22 24.84 -7.47
CA GLN A 291 -3.41 25.93 -6.96
C GLN A 291 -2.81 25.62 -5.58
N ARG A 292 -3.53 24.89 -4.72
CA ARG A 292 -3.02 24.49 -3.41
C ARG A 292 -1.82 23.57 -3.51
N VAL A 293 -1.89 22.55 -4.36
CA VAL A 293 -0.77 21.62 -4.56
C VAL A 293 0.40 22.32 -5.25
N GLU A 294 0.13 23.19 -6.23
CA GLU A 294 1.18 23.98 -6.86
C GLU A 294 1.89 24.89 -5.85
N ALA A 295 1.14 25.57 -4.98
CA ALA A 295 1.73 26.41 -3.94
C ALA A 295 2.63 25.60 -2.98
N SER A 296 2.20 24.40 -2.56
CA SER A 296 3.03 23.52 -1.74
C SER A 296 4.28 23.02 -2.50
N PHE A 297 4.13 22.65 -3.78
CA PHE A 297 5.25 22.25 -4.63
C PHE A 297 6.31 23.35 -4.74
N LEU A 298 5.87 24.60 -4.94
CA LEU A 298 6.73 25.78 -4.99
C LEU A 298 7.41 26.07 -3.65
N LYS A 299 6.70 25.90 -2.55
CA LYS A 299 7.27 25.99 -1.19
C LYS A 299 8.40 24.98 -1.01
N HIS A 300 8.21 23.71 -1.36
CA HIS A 300 9.24 22.68 -1.21
C HIS A 300 10.40 22.83 -2.22
N ARG A 301 10.12 23.36 -3.42
CA ARG A 301 11.16 23.80 -4.37
C ARG A 301 12.04 24.88 -3.74
N ALA A 302 11.44 25.91 -3.14
CA ALA A 302 12.17 26.98 -2.45
C ALA A 302 12.92 26.49 -1.20
N ALA A 303 12.41 25.46 -0.52
CA ALA A 303 13.06 24.82 0.62
C ALA A 303 14.23 23.88 0.26
N GLY A 304 14.57 23.77 -1.04
CA GLY A 304 15.74 23.05 -1.52
C GLY A 304 15.65 21.54 -1.38
N PHE A 305 14.46 20.95 -1.54
CA PHE A 305 14.29 19.49 -1.46
C PHE A 305 15.21 18.80 -2.49
N LYS A 306 16.02 17.83 -2.02
CA LYS A 306 16.99 17.11 -2.87
C LYS A 306 16.27 16.37 -4.00
N ARG A 307 16.76 16.53 -5.23
CA ARG A 307 16.20 15.93 -6.47
C ARG A 307 14.73 16.31 -6.73
N TRP A 308 14.26 17.44 -6.20
CA TRP A 308 12.92 17.95 -6.50
C TRP A 308 12.81 18.40 -7.95
N ASP A 309 11.67 18.13 -8.61
CA ASP A 309 11.46 18.33 -10.06
C ASP A 309 12.56 17.72 -10.94
N TYR A 310 13.12 16.55 -10.57
CA TYR A 310 14.23 15.93 -11.29
C TYR A 310 14.03 15.81 -12.81
N PHE A 311 12.79 15.55 -13.25
CA PHE A 311 12.48 15.43 -14.67
C PHE A 311 12.29 16.78 -15.38
N GLY A 312 12.25 17.92 -14.66
CA GLY A 312 12.05 19.26 -15.21
C GLY A 312 10.63 19.50 -15.73
N SER A 313 9.64 18.82 -15.15
CA SER A 313 8.26 18.88 -15.63
C SER A 313 7.57 20.16 -15.19
N TYR A 314 7.85 20.65 -13.99
CA TYR A 314 7.34 21.95 -13.56
C TYR A 314 7.96 23.09 -14.36
N LYS A 315 9.29 23.04 -14.61
CA LYS A 315 9.95 24.04 -15.46
C LYS A 315 9.28 24.17 -16.85
N ARG A 316 9.01 23.05 -17.53
CA ARG A 316 8.34 23.05 -18.84
C ARG A 316 6.89 23.51 -18.78
N TYR A 317 6.19 23.20 -17.68
CA TYR A 317 4.86 23.71 -17.41
C TYR A 317 4.85 25.24 -17.28
N GLU A 318 5.82 25.79 -16.54
CA GLU A 318 6.01 27.23 -16.35
C GLU A 318 6.34 27.94 -17.68
N GLU A 319 7.27 27.39 -18.47
CA GLU A 319 7.64 27.90 -19.82
C GLU A 319 6.46 27.91 -20.81
N LYS A 320 5.50 26.99 -20.65
CA LYS A 320 4.27 26.94 -21.46
C LYS A 320 3.16 27.86 -20.95
N GLY A 321 3.43 28.72 -19.97
CA GLY A 321 2.49 29.68 -19.42
C GLY A 321 1.71 29.21 -18.19
N GLY A 322 2.11 28.07 -17.60
CA GLY A 322 1.65 27.60 -16.29
C GLY A 322 0.13 27.51 -16.12
N TRP A 323 -0.35 27.90 -14.94
CA TRP A 323 -1.76 27.79 -14.55
C TRP A 323 -2.71 28.54 -15.48
N ASP A 324 -2.30 29.70 -15.98
CA ASP A 324 -3.17 30.55 -16.80
C ASP A 324 -3.48 29.95 -18.15
N VAL A 325 -2.58 29.15 -18.71
CA VAL A 325 -2.82 28.38 -19.92
C VAL A 325 -3.51 27.06 -19.56
N PHE A 326 -3.01 26.34 -18.55
CA PHE A 326 -3.57 25.04 -18.13
C PHE A 326 -5.07 25.12 -17.86
N LYS A 327 -5.54 26.12 -17.09
CA LYS A 327 -6.96 26.26 -16.73
C LYS A 327 -7.88 26.46 -17.94
N LYS A 328 -7.36 26.96 -19.07
CA LYS A 328 -8.11 27.20 -20.31
C LYS A 328 -8.20 25.94 -21.17
N VAL A 329 -7.19 25.07 -21.07
CA VAL A 329 -7.08 23.87 -21.92
C VAL A 329 -7.50 22.57 -21.21
N LYS A 330 -7.57 22.55 -19.86
CA LYS A 330 -7.77 21.31 -19.08
C LYS A 330 -9.05 20.53 -19.41
N ASP A 331 -10.09 21.21 -19.86
CA ASP A 331 -11.40 20.63 -20.17
C ASP A 331 -11.54 20.27 -21.66
N ASP A 332 -10.57 20.66 -22.50
CA ASP A 332 -10.48 20.27 -23.91
C ASP A 332 -9.42 19.17 -24.07
N LYS A 333 -9.83 18.00 -24.56
CA LYS A 333 -8.96 16.82 -24.64
C LYS A 333 -7.73 17.06 -25.51
N ASP A 334 -7.89 17.71 -26.66
CA ASP A 334 -6.82 17.85 -27.65
C ASP A 334 -5.87 18.97 -27.24
N ALA A 335 -6.40 20.10 -26.78
CA ALA A 335 -5.61 21.21 -26.25
C ALA A 335 -4.86 20.81 -24.97
N PHE A 336 -5.47 20.04 -24.06
CA PHE A 336 -4.78 19.46 -22.90
C PHE A 336 -3.63 18.55 -23.34
N THR A 337 -3.88 17.66 -24.30
CA THR A 337 -2.87 16.71 -24.77
C THR A 337 -1.67 17.43 -25.40
N ASP A 338 -1.93 18.47 -26.20
CA ASP A 338 -0.87 19.29 -26.78
C ASP A 338 -0.09 20.09 -25.72
N PHE A 339 -0.80 20.72 -24.78
CA PHE A 339 -0.18 21.45 -23.67
C PHE A 339 0.75 20.55 -22.84
N MET A 340 0.27 19.34 -22.50
CA MET A 340 1.03 18.37 -21.71
C MET A 340 2.16 17.68 -22.49
N LYS A 341 2.26 17.87 -23.80
CA LYS A 341 3.35 17.30 -24.62
C LYS A 341 4.71 17.73 -24.09
N GLY A 342 5.52 16.75 -23.67
CA GLY A 342 6.85 16.95 -23.09
C GLY A 342 6.85 17.20 -21.57
N ILE A 343 5.68 17.28 -20.92
CA ILE A 343 5.53 17.35 -19.46
C ILE A 343 5.12 15.95 -18.97
N SER A 344 5.96 15.31 -18.18
CA SER A 344 5.65 14.00 -17.58
C SER A 344 5.53 14.10 -16.06
N THR A 345 4.49 13.53 -15.47
CA THR A 345 4.38 13.37 -14.00
C THR A 345 4.40 14.70 -13.21
N LEU A 346 3.75 15.75 -13.75
CA LEU A 346 3.71 17.09 -13.17
C LEU A 346 3.23 17.06 -11.72
N MET A 347 4.04 17.60 -10.81
CA MET A 347 3.76 17.71 -9.36
C MET A 347 3.24 16.40 -8.71
N ARG A 348 3.59 15.25 -9.29
CA ARG A 348 3.09 13.93 -8.85
C ARG A 348 3.53 13.61 -7.42
N HIS A 349 4.77 13.92 -7.06
CA HIS A 349 5.30 13.65 -5.74
C HIS A 349 4.62 14.52 -4.67
N GLU A 350 4.43 15.81 -4.92
CA GLU A 350 3.70 16.71 -4.02
C GLU A 350 2.26 16.23 -3.78
N THR A 351 1.58 15.85 -4.87
CA THR A 351 0.22 15.31 -4.81
C THR A 351 0.19 14.04 -3.97
N TRP A 352 1.12 13.10 -4.20
CA TRP A 352 1.19 11.85 -3.44
C TRP A 352 1.51 12.08 -1.96
N ILE A 353 2.48 12.95 -1.63
CA ILE A 353 2.89 13.23 -0.25
C ILE A 353 1.68 13.64 0.58
N HIS A 354 0.89 14.60 0.09
CA HIS A 354 -0.29 15.04 0.82
C HIS A 354 -1.33 13.93 0.94
N ARG A 355 -1.63 13.22 -0.15
CA ARG A 355 -2.63 12.14 -0.11
C ARG A 355 -2.21 11.00 0.83
N GLY A 356 -0.95 10.59 0.80
CA GLY A 356 -0.40 9.53 1.65
C GLY A 356 -0.42 9.90 3.13
N LEU A 357 0.07 11.09 3.48
CA LEU A 357 0.08 11.56 4.87
C LEU A 357 -1.34 11.76 5.41
N ASP A 358 -2.21 12.41 4.63
CA ASP A 358 -3.60 12.63 5.03
C ASP A 358 -4.35 11.30 5.23
N ASN A 359 -4.06 10.30 4.40
CA ASN A 359 -4.61 8.95 4.54
C ASN A 359 -4.11 8.23 5.79
N ALA A 360 -2.80 8.29 6.06
CA ALA A 360 -2.21 7.67 7.26
C ALA A 360 -2.75 8.29 8.57
N VAL A 361 -3.06 9.59 8.56
CA VAL A 361 -3.73 10.27 9.69
C VAL A 361 -5.20 9.87 9.83
N ALA A 362 -5.86 9.55 8.72
CA ALA A 362 -7.30 9.29 8.66
C ALA A 362 -7.69 7.83 8.95
N ILE A 363 -6.71 6.93 9.06
CA ILE A 363 -6.90 5.51 9.34
C ILE A 363 -6.45 5.21 10.77
N ASP A 364 -7.34 4.61 11.55
CA ASP A 364 -7.06 4.18 12.92
C ASP A 364 -6.26 2.87 12.88
N THR A 365 -4.94 2.97 12.74
CA THR A 365 -4.02 1.82 12.72
C THR A 365 -3.54 1.50 14.13
N ASP A 366 -3.76 0.28 14.60
CA ASP A 366 -3.28 -0.15 15.94
C ASP A 366 -1.78 -0.43 15.96
N LEU A 367 -1.24 -1.02 14.89
CA LEU A 367 0.19 -1.31 14.79
C LEU A 367 0.70 -1.32 13.34
N ASN A 368 1.85 -0.68 13.12
CA ASN A 368 2.60 -0.73 11.88
C ASN A 368 3.80 -1.67 12.03
N ILE A 369 3.98 -2.55 11.06
CA ILE A 369 5.06 -3.53 10.98
C ILE A 369 5.68 -3.41 9.59
N ILE A 370 6.95 -3.01 9.51
CA ILE A 370 7.76 -3.21 8.31
C ILE A 370 8.40 -4.59 8.46
N GLU A 371 7.96 -5.53 7.63
CA GLU A 371 8.60 -6.82 7.45
C GLU A 371 9.77 -6.61 6.48
N GLY A 372 10.97 -6.67 7.03
CA GLY A 372 12.24 -6.52 6.32
C GLY A 372 13.14 -7.72 6.52
N ILE A 373 12.57 -8.93 6.68
CA ILE A 373 13.38 -10.16 6.63
C ILE A 373 13.94 -10.27 5.21
N ILE A 374 13.08 -10.08 4.20
CA ILE A 374 13.47 -9.93 2.80
C ILE A 374 13.05 -8.53 2.33
N GLY A 375 14.02 -7.66 2.06
CA GLY A 375 13.79 -6.34 1.45
C GLY A 375 13.96 -6.38 -0.07
N LEU A 376 13.56 -5.32 -0.78
CA LEU A 376 13.74 -5.20 -2.22
C LEU A 376 14.58 -3.97 -2.58
N ASP A 377 15.82 -4.20 -3.03
CA ASP A 377 16.72 -3.16 -3.50
C ASP A 377 16.45 -2.81 -4.97
N GLY A 378 15.77 -1.68 -5.17
CA GLY A 378 15.20 -1.25 -6.43
C GLY A 378 13.70 -1.00 -6.27
N GLU A 379 12.94 -1.10 -7.37
CA GLU A 379 11.49 -0.89 -7.35
C GLU A 379 10.77 -1.88 -8.26
N GLU A 380 9.45 -1.98 -8.08
CA GLU A 380 8.60 -3.03 -8.65
C GLU A 380 7.90 -2.66 -9.97
N LEU A 381 7.90 -1.39 -10.41
CA LEU A 381 7.09 -0.96 -11.57
C LEU A 381 7.77 -1.13 -12.93
N ASN A 382 9.03 -1.56 -12.98
CA ASN A 382 9.70 -1.85 -14.24
C ASN A 382 9.43 -3.30 -14.66
N LEU A 383 8.50 -3.46 -15.61
CA LEU A 383 8.00 -4.76 -16.12
C LEU A 383 9.09 -5.77 -16.47
N ASP A 384 10.23 -5.30 -16.98
CA ASP A 384 11.33 -6.15 -17.45
C ASP A 384 12.48 -6.25 -16.43
N GLN A 385 12.48 -5.43 -15.38
CA GLN A 385 13.62 -5.29 -14.49
C GLN A 385 13.18 -4.79 -13.09
N ILE A 386 12.68 -5.69 -12.24
CA ILE A 386 12.39 -5.45 -10.82
C ILE A 386 13.67 -5.44 -9.98
N GLY A 387 13.65 -4.75 -8.84
CA GLY A 387 14.72 -4.75 -7.85
C GLY A 387 15.16 -6.15 -7.38
N ASP A 388 16.23 -6.21 -6.61
CA ASP A 388 16.83 -7.46 -6.15
C ASP A 388 16.44 -7.71 -4.69
N ASP A 389 15.91 -8.89 -4.40
CA ASP A 389 15.56 -9.31 -3.03
C ASP A 389 16.82 -9.29 -2.16
N GLN A 390 16.80 -8.80 -0.91
CA GLN A 390 17.94 -8.84 0.00
C GLN A 390 17.52 -9.42 1.34
N LEU A 391 18.23 -10.44 1.82
CA LEU A 391 18.02 -10.99 3.15
C LEU A 391 18.57 -10.02 4.20
N CYS A 392 17.66 -9.26 4.82
CA CYS A 392 17.99 -8.16 5.72
C CYS A 392 17.79 -8.53 7.20
N ASN A 393 16.89 -9.47 7.48
CA ASN A 393 16.69 -10.06 8.81
C ASN A 393 16.30 -9.03 9.91
N ILE A 394 15.42 -8.10 9.57
CA ILE A 394 14.96 -7.07 10.52
C ILE A 394 13.45 -6.85 10.39
N VAL A 395 12.77 -6.71 11.52
CA VAL A 395 11.37 -6.26 11.59
C VAL A 395 11.32 -4.97 12.40
N ILE A 396 10.57 -3.98 11.89
CA ILE A 396 10.49 -2.64 12.48
C ILE A 396 9.03 -2.38 12.83
N VAL A 397 8.79 -2.02 14.08
CA VAL A 397 7.44 -1.96 14.65
C VAL A 397 7.20 -0.64 15.36
N GLY A 398 5.99 -0.12 15.26
CA GLY A 398 5.56 1.04 16.04
C GLY A 398 4.11 1.41 15.81
N VAL A 399 3.55 2.22 16.70
CA VAL A 399 2.18 2.73 16.56
C VAL A 399 2.12 3.79 15.48
N SER A 400 3.04 4.75 15.50
CA SER A 400 3.08 5.81 14.50
C SER A 400 3.72 5.35 13.19
N PRO A 401 3.03 5.46 12.04
CA PRO A 401 3.61 5.12 10.75
C PRO A 401 4.73 6.09 10.34
N PHE A 402 4.80 7.29 10.93
CA PHE A 402 5.78 8.31 10.54
C PHE A 402 7.18 8.03 11.10
N GLU A 403 7.28 7.67 12.39
CA GLU A 403 8.55 7.28 13.00
C GLU A 403 9.03 5.93 12.46
N VAL A 404 8.11 4.98 12.29
CA VAL A 404 8.41 3.66 11.71
C VAL A 404 9.01 3.83 10.30
N ASP A 405 8.43 4.68 9.47
CA ASP A 405 8.96 4.95 8.13
C ASP A 405 10.29 5.71 8.13
N ALA A 406 10.49 6.63 9.07
CA ALA A 406 11.77 7.34 9.22
C ALA A 406 12.90 6.38 9.59
N VAL A 407 12.69 5.51 10.59
CA VAL A 407 13.66 4.50 11.02
C VAL A 407 13.85 3.42 9.94
N GLY A 408 12.77 2.98 9.29
CA GLY A 408 12.85 2.06 8.14
C GLY A 408 13.67 2.63 6.99
N SER A 409 13.44 3.89 6.62
CA SER A 409 14.23 4.56 5.58
C SER A 409 15.71 4.67 5.97
N TYR A 410 16.00 4.94 7.25
CA TYR A 410 17.38 4.95 7.75
C TYR A 410 18.04 3.58 7.63
N ILE A 411 17.36 2.52 8.04
CA ILE A 411 17.83 1.12 7.95
C ILE A 411 18.07 0.73 6.50
N MET A 412 17.23 1.17 5.56
CA MET A 412 17.40 0.96 4.11
C MET A 412 18.58 1.73 3.49
N GLY A 413 19.24 2.60 4.24
CA GLY A 413 20.42 3.34 3.77
C GLY A 413 20.14 4.79 3.33
N HIS A 414 18.90 5.27 3.48
CA HIS A 414 18.53 6.66 3.17
C HIS A 414 18.74 7.60 4.38
N ASP A 415 18.86 8.90 4.12
CA ASP A 415 18.64 9.93 5.11
C ASP A 415 17.14 10.29 5.15
N PRO A 416 16.39 9.91 6.20
CA PRO A 416 14.97 10.24 6.32
C PRO A 416 14.69 11.75 6.40
N ARG A 417 15.68 12.61 6.60
CA ARG A 417 15.52 14.07 6.53
C ARG A 417 15.50 14.58 5.09
N GLU A 418 16.00 13.78 4.15
CA GLU A 418 16.02 14.08 2.71
C GLU A 418 14.93 13.34 1.92
N ILE A 419 14.29 12.33 2.52
CA ILE A 419 13.07 11.71 1.99
C ILE A 419 11.92 12.71 2.10
N TRP A 420 11.23 12.97 0.99
CA TRP A 420 10.30 14.10 0.89
C TRP A 420 9.11 13.99 1.84
N TYR A 421 8.47 12.82 1.95
CA TYR A 421 7.23 12.70 2.74
C TYR A 421 7.48 12.65 4.25
N THR A 422 8.60 12.07 4.71
CA THR A 422 9.01 12.08 6.12
C THR A 422 9.34 13.50 6.56
N ARG A 423 10.03 14.29 5.71
CA ARG A 423 10.27 15.71 5.95
C ARG A 423 8.96 16.51 6.03
N VAL A 424 8.03 16.31 5.08
CA VAL A 424 6.72 16.99 5.11
C VAL A 424 5.85 16.54 6.28
N ALA A 425 5.94 15.27 6.70
CA ALA A 425 5.27 14.78 7.91
C ALA A 425 5.75 15.55 9.15
N LYS A 426 7.06 15.77 9.27
CA LYS A 426 7.64 16.61 10.32
C LYS A 426 7.21 18.07 10.23
N GLU A 427 7.22 18.66 9.03
CA GLU A 427 6.74 20.03 8.82
C GLU A 427 5.26 20.22 9.23
N LYS A 428 4.45 19.17 9.09
CA LYS A 428 3.04 19.14 9.51
C LYS A 428 2.84 18.81 11.00
N GLY A 429 3.91 18.52 11.74
CA GLY A 429 3.85 18.08 13.13
C GLY A 429 3.28 16.67 13.33
N LEU A 430 3.27 15.84 12.29
CA LEU A 430 2.76 14.47 12.34
C LEU A 430 3.82 13.49 12.88
N GLY A 431 5.09 13.71 12.53
CA GLY A 431 6.19 12.77 12.73
C GLY A 431 7.50 13.46 13.07
N GLU A 432 8.48 12.72 13.58
CA GLU A 432 9.89 13.07 13.59
C GLU A 432 10.61 12.23 12.53
N CYS A 433 11.54 12.84 11.80
CA CYS A 433 12.31 12.20 10.74
C CYS A 433 13.83 12.21 10.98
N ASP A 434 14.30 12.89 12.03
CA ASP A 434 15.67 12.78 12.53
C ASP A 434 15.74 11.60 13.51
N VAL A 435 16.34 10.50 13.07
CA VAL A 435 16.45 9.27 13.86
C VAL A 435 17.18 9.43 15.19
N ASN A 436 18.00 10.48 15.36
CA ASN A 436 18.64 10.78 16.65
C ASN A 436 17.65 11.32 17.69
N LYS A 437 16.44 11.71 17.27
CA LYS A 437 15.38 12.26 18.12
C LYS A 437 14.21 11.30 18.31
N ILE A 438 14.28 10.12 17.68
CA ILE A 438 13.29 9.06 17.84
C ILE A 438 13.81 8.13 18.93
N ASP A 439 12.95 7.74 19.85
CA ASP A 439 13.26 6.69 20.82
C ASP A 439 13.19 5.34 20.12
N ILE A 440 14.35 4.69 19.95
CA ILE A 440 14.48 3.41 19.24
C ILE A 440 14.90 2.35 20.24
N ASN A 441 14.17 1.24 20.27
CA ASN A 441 14.36 0.15 21.20
C ASN A 441 14.55 -1.18 20.45
N TRP A 442 15.36 -2.07 21.00
CA TRP A 442 15.39 -3.48 20.63
C TRP A 442 14.29 -4.24 21.37
N ILE A 443 13.66 -5.22 20.70
CA ILE A 443 12.97 -6.32 21.35
C ILE A 443 13.77 -7.58 21.08
N ARG A 444 14.30 -8.21 22.14
CA ARG A 444 15.06 -9.46 22.07
C ARG A 444 14.53 -10.40 23.14
N ASP A 445 14.11 -11.59 22.72
CA ASP A 445 13.53 -12.60 23.61
C ASP A 445 12.38 -12.06 24.49
N GLY A 446 11.58 -11.14 23.94
CA GLY A 446 10.48 -10.46 24.65
C GLY A 446 10.90 -9.27 25.53
N GLU A 447 12.18 -9.07 25.81
CA GLU A 447 12.69 -7.94 26.58
C GLU A 447 12.89 -6.70 25.71
N ILE A 448 12.50 -5.53 26.23
CA ILE A 448 12.66 -4.25 25.55
C ILE A 448 13.83 -3.49 26.16
N SER A 449 14.77 -3.04 25.32
CA SER A 449 15.91 -2.23 25.75
C SER A 449 16.22 -1.12 24.74
N PRO A 450 16.67 0.06 25.19
CA PRO A 450 16.99 1.15 24.28
C PRO A 450 18.19 0.82 23.40
N VAL A 451 18.14 1.22 22.13
CA VAL A 451 19.32 1.29 21.26
C VAL A 451 20.25 2.37 21.83
N LYS A 452 21.46 2.00 22.25
CA LYS A 452 22.36 2.98 22.92
C LYS A 452 23.02 3.90 21.91
N ASN A 453 23.27 3.40 20.70
CA ASN A 453 23.85 4.15 19.61
C ASN A 453 23.35 3.65 18.25
N LEU A 454 23.12 4.56 17.31
CA LEU A 454 22.65 4.21 15.96
C LEU A 454 23.61 3.29 15.20
N ALA A 455 24.91 3.27 15.56
CA ALA A 455 25.87 2.34 14.95
C ALA A 455 25.61 0.86 15.30
N GLU A 456 24.78 0.57 16.31
CA GLU A 456 24.30 -0.80 16.58
C GLU A 456 23.33 -1.28 15.51
N ILE A 457 22.66 -0.37 14.82
CA ILE A 457 21.67 -0.70 13.81
C ILE A 457 22.40 -0.98 12.50
N LYS A 458 22.40 -2.24 12.08
CA LYS A 458 22.89 -2.62 10.76
C LYS A 458 22.04 -1.93 9.68
N ARG A 459 22.71 -1.19 8.81
CA ARG A 459 22.08 -0.57 7.63
C ARG A 459 22.26 -1.45 6.40
N HIS A 460 21.21 -1.54 5.62
CA HIS A 460 21.15 -2.22 4.32
C HIS A 460 21.26 -1.18 3.22
N ARG A 461 21.73 -1.57 2.04
CA ARG A 461 21.81 -0.69 0.87
C ARG A 461 20.64 -1.01 -0.05
N ILE A 462 19.45 -0.57 0.34
CA ILE A 462 18.22 -0.74 -0.41
C ILE A 462 17.87 0.62 -0.99
N GLY A 463 18.27 0.86 -2.24
CA GLY A 463 18.08 2.15 -2.91
C GLY A 463 17.01 2.10 -3.97
N LEU A 464 16.57 3.28 -4.42
CA LEU A 464 15.57 3.39 -5.47
C LEU A 464 16.23 3.35 -6.83
N ASN A 465 15.71 2.53 -7.74
CA ASN A 465 16.23 2.43 -9.10
C ASN A 465 15.54 3.40 -10.06
N TRP A 466 15.73 4.71 -9.82
CA TRP A 466 15.05 5.78 -10.56
C TRP A 466 15.50 5.92 -12.02
N ALA A 467 16.72 5.46 -12.33
CA ALA A 467 17.39 5.66 -13.61
C ALA A 467 17.60 4.36 -14.39
N ARG A 468 16.90 3.26 -14.07
CA ARG A 468 17.21 1.91 -14.55
C ARG A 468 17.41 1.79 -16.07
N LYS A 469 16.63 2.52 -16.86
CA LYS A 469 16.78 2.54 -18.34
C LYS A 469 18.13 3.09 -18.83
N LYS A 470 18.79 3.94 -18.04
CA LYS A 470 20.11 4.52 -18.34
C LYS A 470 21.24 3.77 -17.65
N ASN A 471 21.03 3.31 -16.43
CA ASN A 471 21.99 2.51 -15.68
C ASN A 471 21.25 1.55 -14.72
N PRO A 472 21.21 0.24 -15.01
CA PRO A 472 20.42 -0.71 -14.23
C PRO A 472 20.93 -0.96 -12.82
N ASP A 473 22.21 -0.70 -12.57
CA ASP A 473 22.88 -0.92 -11.29
C ASP A 473 22.87 0.34 -10.40
N GLU A 474 22.47 1.49 -10.96
CA GLU A 474 22.43 2.74 -10.21
C GLU A 474 21.30 2.72 -9.17
N ARG A 475 21.70 2.77 -7.89
CA ARG A 475 20.78 2.94 -6.77
C ARG A 475 20.85 4.36 -6.24
N LEU A 476 19.70 5.00 -6.18
CA LEU A 476 19.55 6.32 -5.57
C LEU A 476 19.27 6.18 -4.08
N PHE A 477 20.09 6.88 -3.30
CA PHE A 477 19.88 7.13 -1.88
C PHE A 477 19.64 8.62 -1.67
N TRP A 478 18.83 8.95 -0.65
CA TRP A 478 18.49 10.33 -0.30
C TRP A 478 19.40 10.80 0.80
#